data_AF-A0A167LN63-F1
#
_entry.id   AF-A0A167LN63-F1
#
_cell.length_a   1.000
_cell.length_b   1.000
_cell.length_c   1.000
_cell.angle_alpha   90.00
_cell.angle_beta   90.00
_cell.angle_gamma   90.00
#
_symmetry.space_group_name_H-M   'P 1'
#
loop_
_entity.id
_entity.type
_entity.pdbx_description
1 polymer ?
#
loop_
_entity_poly.entity_id
_entity_poly.type
_entity_poly.pdbx_seq_one_letter_code
_entity_poly.pdbx_strand_id
1 'polypeptide(L)'
;MIGINRIKMKTKIIHLPQHLIRTNVIVEVTGNGLRRSQTFFAHQLTVHIAESVGIVRVAQKQTKRPLAGVYVKVYCRYKGKKGAEFWKDGYTGLNGAFDYVSVTEGNALVGKDRFSSDQKSLSDVIKDIAGFSILFLSEQDGAVVKEAYPPS
;
A
#
# COMPACT_ATOMS: atom_id res chain seq x y z
N MET A 1 -29.86 25.24 -29.74
CA MET A 1 -28.70 24.32 -29.65
C MET A 1 -27.55 25.09 -29.02
N ILE A 2 -27.27 24.84 -27.74
CA ILE A 2 -26.30 25.63 -26.94
C ILE A 2 -24.90 25.08 -27.22
N GLY A 3 -24.02 25.94 -27.75
CA GLY A 3 -22.64 25.59 -28.07
C GLY A 3 -21.81 25.37 -26.81
N ILE A 4 -21.33 24.15 -26.61
CA ILE A 4 -20.39 23.82 -25.53
C ILE A 4 -19.03 24.37 -25.94
N ASN A 5 -18.65 25.49 -25.32
CA ASN A 5 -17.32 26.09 -25.50
C ASN A 5 -16.24 25.07 -25.10
N ARG A 6 -15.47 24.61 -26.09
CA ARG A 6 -14.39 23.63 -25.88
C ARG A 6 -13.22 24.35 -25.22
N ILE A 7 -13.11 24.27 -23.90
CA ILE A 7 -11.99 24.83 -23.15
C ILE A 7 -10.69 24.18 -23.65
N LYS A 8 -9.84 24.95 -24.33
CA LYS A 8 -8.48 24.51 -24.71
C LYS A 8 -7.64 24.42 -23.45
N MET A 9 -7.50 23.23 -22.90
CA MET A 9 -6.56 22.94 -21.82
C MET A 9 -5.14 23.23 -22.29
N LYS A 10 -4.46 24.21 -21.66
CA LYS A 10 -3.02 24.42 -21.86
C LYS A 10 -2.26 23.60 -20.83
N THR A 11 -1.47 22.63 -21.29
CA THR A 11 -0.58 21.84 -20.44
C THR A 11 0.76 22.55 -20.29
N LYS A 12 1.21 22.78 -19.05
CA LYS A 12 2.57 23.25 -18.75
C LYS A 12 3.35 22.10 -18.11
N ILE A 13 4.47 21.71 -18.73
CA ILE A 13 5.35 20.66 -18.20
C ILE A 13 6.45 21.35 -17.37
N ILE A 14 6.58 20.95 -16.11
CA ILE A 14 7.64 21.40 -15.20
C ILE A 14 8.48 20.17 -14.86
N HIS A 15 9.77 20.22 -15.17
CA HIS A 15 10.68 19.14 -14.85
C HIS A 15 11.02 19.16 -13.36
N LEU A 16 10.99 17.99 -12.72
CA LEU A 16 11.46 17.86 -11.34
C LEU A 16 12.98 18.07 -11.28
N PRO A 17 13.49 18.82 -10.28
CA PRO A 17 14.92 18.90 -10.00
C PRO A 17 15.56 17.51 -9.87
N GLN A 18 16.78 17.34 -10.38
CA GLN A 18 17.41 16.01 -10.50
C GLN A 18 17.55 15.27 -9.16
N HIS A 19 17.81 16.00 -8.07
CA HIS A 19 17.89 15.44 -6.72
C HIS A 19 16.53 14.98 -6.16
N LEU A 20 15.41 15.44 -6.72
CA LEU A 20 14.05 15.06 -6.32
C LEU A 20 13.48 13.91 -7.15
N ILE A 21 14.10 13.54 -8.27
CA ILE A 21 13.61 12.46 -9.16
C ILE A 21 13.57 11.11 -8.43
N ARG A 22 14.41 10.92 -7.40
CA ARG A 22 14.53 9.70 -6.61
C ARG A 22 13.98 9.82 -5.19
N THR A 23 13.21 10.87 -4.89
CA THR A 23 12.61 11.06 -3.56
C THR A 23 11.08 11.12 -3.64
N ASN A 24 10.43 10.81 -2.52
CA ASN A 24 9.00 11.01 -2.39
C ASN A 24 8.73 12.51 -2.24
N VAL A 25 7.95 13.08 -3.15
CA VAL A 25 7.63 14.51 -3.15
C VAL A 25 6.12 14.73 -3.18
N ILE A 26 5.68 15.80 -2.53
CA ILE A 26 4.36 16.36 -2.72
C ILE A 26 4.50 17.53 -3.67
N VAL A 27 3.82 17.46 -4.80
CA VAL A 27 3.75 18.55 -5.78
C VAL A 27 2.55 19.40 -5.45
N GLU A 28 2.79 20.63 -5.01
CA GLU A 28 1.76 21.63 -4.77
C GLU A 28 1.77 22.69 -5.87
N VAL A 29 0.58 23.03 -6.37
CA VAL A 29 0.35 24.12 -7.33
C VAL A 29 -0.60 25.13 -6.69
N THR A 30 -0.17 26.39 -6.64
CA THR A 30 -0.92 27.53 -6.11
C THR A 30 -1.16 28.60 -7.18
N GLY A 31 -2.32 29.26 -7.15
CA GLY A 31 -2.63 30.38 -8.04
C GLY A 31 -4.04 30.93 -7.82
N ASN A 32 -4.22 32.26 -7.86
CA ASN A 32 -5.51 32.95 -7.64
C ASN A 32 -6.31 32.41 -6.44
N GLY A 33 -5.65 32.15 -5.30
CA GLY A 33 -6.29 31.61 -4.10
C GLY A 33 -6.66 30.12 -4.14
N LEU A 34 -6.37 29.43 -5.25
CA LEU A 34 -6.54 27.98 -5.38
C LEU A 34 -5.25 27.25 -5.05
N ARG A 35 -5.39 26.12 -4.35
CA ARG A 35 -4.31 25.17 -4.07
C ARG A 35 -4.71 23.78 -4.53
N ARG A 36 -3.81 23.07 -5.19
CA ARG A 36 -3.94 21.66 -5.56
C ARG A 36 -2.65 20.95 -5.22
N SER A 37 -2.75 19.74 -4.68
CA SER A 37 -1.59 18.96 -4.24
C SER A 37 -1.72 17.51 -4.72
N GLN A 38 -0.61 16.93 -5.18
CA GLN A 38 -0.53 15.54 -5.60
C GLN A 38 0.80 14.93 -5.15
N THR A 39 0.76 13.71 -4.64
CA THR A 39 1.98 13.00 -4.24
C THR A 39 2.61 12.26 -5.42
N PHE A 40 3.92 12.40 -5.58
CA PHE A 40 4.76 11.62 -6.48
C PHE A 40 5.73 10.79 -5.64
N PHE A 41 5.57 9.47 -5.68
CA PHE A 41 6.46 8.55 -4.99
C PHE A 41 7.52 8.04 -5.96
N ALA A 42 8.79 8.40 -5.71
CA ALA A 42 9.90 7.90 -6.50
C ALA A 42 10.25 6.48 -6.08
N HIS A 43 9.51 5.51 -6.61
CA HIS A 43 9.81 4.10 -6.45
C HIS A 43 9.98 3.41 -7.80
N GLN A 44 10.91 2.47 -7.85
CA GLN A 44 11.08 1.49 -8.92
C GLN A 44 10.40 0.17 -8.59
N LEU A 45 9.46 0.17 -7.64
CA LEU A 45 8.65 -1.01 -7.31
C LEU A 45 7.43 -1.12 -8.24
N THR A 46 7.13 -2.33 -8.71
CA THR A 46 5.82 -2.73 -9.23
C THR A 46 5.25 -3.71 -8.22
N VAL A 47 4.06 -3.41 -7.69
CA VAL A 47 3.37 -4.24 -6.70
C VAL A 47 2.07 -4.74 -7.31
N HIS A 48 1.93 -6.05 -7.36
CA HIS A 48 0.70 -6.73 -7.75
C HIS A 48 0.09 -7.39 -6.50
N ILE A 49 -1.18 -7.10 -6.22
CA ILE A 49 -1.92 -7.64 -5.08
C ILE A 49 -2.95 -8.63 -5.62
N ALA A 50 -2.90 -9.86 -5.12
CA ALA A 50 -3.91 -10.88 -5.37
C ALA A 50 -4.77 -11.03 -4.11
N GLU A 51 -5.79 -10.17 -4.00
CA GLU A 51 -6.60 -10.03 -2.78
C GLU A 51 -7.31 -11.32 -2.37
N SER A 52 -7.80 -12.09 -3.35
CA SER A 52 -8.53 -13.35 -3.10
C SER A 52 -7.71 -14.42 -2.38
N VAL A 53 -6.38 -14.34 -2.44
CA VAL A 53 -5.47 -15.31 -1.80
C VAL A 53 -4.55 -14.68 -0.76
N GLY A 54 -4.65 -13.37 -0.52
CA GLY A 54 -3.83 -12.70 0.50
C GLY A 54 -2.34 -12.59 0.17
N ILE A 55 -1.96 -12.61 -1.12
CA ILE A 55 -0.56 -12.55 -1.55
C ILE A 55 -0.27 -11.25 -2.30
N VAL A 56 0.90 -10.67 -2.05
CA VAL A 56 1.48 -9.61 -2.87
C VAL A 56 2.73 -10.11 -3.59
N ARG A 57 2.98 -9.58 -4.78
CA ARG A 57 4.22 -9.79 -5.56
C ARG A 57 4.85 -8.46 -5.87
N VAL A 58 6.14 -8.35 -5.57
CA VAL A 58 6.95 -7.16 -5.79
C VAL A 58 8.01 -7.45 -6.84
N ALA A 59 8.13 -6.55 -7.82
CA ALA A 59 9.12 -6.63 -8.88
C ALA A 59 9.70 -5.25 -9.18
N GLN A 60 10.90 -5.21 -9.75
CA GLN A 60 11.53 -3.98 -10.20
C GLN A 60 10.82 -3.49 -11.48
N LYS A 61 10.54 -2.19 -11.55
CA LYS A 61 9.59 -1.59 -12.48
C LYS A 61 10.06 -1.63 -13.93
N GLN A 62 11.36 -1.50 -14.18
CA GLN A 62 11.93 -1.50 -15.53
C GLN A 62 12.20 -2.92 -16.02
N THR A 63 12.95 -3.71 -15.25
CA THR A 63 13.43 -5.06 -15.59
C THR A 63 12.38 -6.14 -15.39
N LYS A 64 11.30 -5.85 -14.65
CA LYS A 64 10.25 -6.80 -14.26
C LYS A 64 10.74 -7.99 -13.43
N ARG A 65 11.98 -7.94 -12.95
CA ARG A 65 12.55 -8.99 -12.10
C ARG A 65 11.86 -8.97 -10.73
N PRO A 66 11.44 -10.12 -10.18
CA PRO A 66 10.97 -10.20 -8.81
C PRO A 66 12.02 -9.70 -7.82
N LEU A 67 11.60 -8.99 -6.79
CA LEU A 67 12.49 -8.42 -5.76
C LEU A 67 12.34 -9.18 -4.46
N ALA A 68 13.37 -9.92 -4.08
CA ALA A 68 13.52 -10.53 -2.78
C ALA A 68 13.98 -9.51 -1.73
N GLY A 69 13.64 -9.74 -0.46
CA GLY A 69 14.13 -8.89 0.63
C GLY A 69 13.50 -7.50 0.72
N VAL A 70 12.41 -7.24 0.00
CA VAL A 70 11.63 -6.00 0.17
C VAL A 70 10.95 -6.07 1.52
N TYR A 71 11.19 -5.10 2.40
CA TYR A 71 10.51 -5.03 3.68
C TYR A 71 9.04 -4.69 3.47
N VAL A 72 8.17 -5.47 4.09
CA VAL A 72 6.72 -5.31 4.01
C VAL A 72 6.17 -5.10 5.41
N LYS A 73 5.42 -4.02 5.61
CA LYS A 73 4.73 -3.74 6.89
C LYS A 73 3.24 -3.56 6.65
N VAL A 74 2.44 -4.36 7.34
CA VAL A 74 1.00 -4.47 7.14
C VAL A 74 0.27 -3.92 8.36
N TYR A 75 -0.69 -3.06 8.09
CA TYR A 75 -1.67 -2.59 9.06
C TYR A 75 -3.07 -2.98 8.59
N CYS A 76 -3.98 -3.23 9.54
CA CYS A 76 -5.39 -3.46 9.25
C CYS A 76 -6.27 -2.40 9.93
N ARG A 77 -7.41 -2.08 9.34
CA ARG A 77 -8.46 -1.29 9.97
C ARG A 77 -9.70 -2.14 10.15
N TYR A 78 -10.27 -2.17 11.35
CA TYR A 78 -11.53 -2.87 11.63
C TYR A 78 -12.74 -2.08 11.14
N LYS A 79 -13.81 -2.80 10.78
CA LYS A 79 -15.13 -2.22 10.49
C LYS A 79 -15.64 -1.46 11.73
N GLY A 80 -16.12 -0.24 11.53
CA GLY A 80 -16.68 0.60 12.59
C GLY A 80 -15.68 1.19 13.60
N LYS A 81 -14.37 0.87 13.53
CA LYS A 81 -13.34 1.47 14.37
C LYS A 81 -12.56 2.57 13.63
N LYS A 82 -12.13 3.59 14.38
CA LYS A 82 -11.20 4.62 13.89
C LYS A 82 -9.77 4.21 14.22
N GLY A 83 -8.88 4.27 13.24
CA GLY A 83 -7.46 3.92 13.41
C GLY A 83 -7.07 2.63 12.71
N ALA A 84 -5.76 2.46 12.51
CA ALA A 84 -5.16 1.26 11.95
C ALA A 84 -4.34 0.55 13.05
N GLU A 85 -4.40 -0.77 13.07
CA GLU A 85 -3.69 -1.63 14.02
C GLU A 85 -2.59 -2.40 13.27
N PHE A 86 -1.46 -2.66 13.94
CA PHE A 86 -0.38 -3.44 13.35
C PHE A 86 -0.84 -4.88 13.14
N TRP A 87 -0.72 -5.37 11.90
CA TRP A 87 -1.14 -6.72 11.54
C TRP A 87 0.06 -7.67 11.53
N LYS A 88 1.05 -7.40 10.67
CA LYS A 88 2.32 -8.15 10.58
C LYS A 88 3.35 -7.38 9.79
N ASP A 89 4.58 -7.84 9.80
CA ASP A 89 5.62 -7.43 8.87
C ASP A 89 6.50 -8.62 8.45
N GLY A 90 7.46 -8.36 7.56
CA GLY A 90 8.44 -9.33 7.11
C GLY A 90 9.08 -8.89 5.80
N TYR A 91 9.61 -9.86 5.05
CA TYR A 91 10.33 -9.61 3.80
C TYR A 91 9.78 -10.48 2.68
N THR A 92 9.83 -9.98 1.45
CA THR A 92 9.50 -10.78 0.28
C THR A 92 10.49 -11.93 0.08
N GLY A 93 9.99 -13.11 -0.31
CA GLY A 93 10.82 -14.26 -0.64
C GLY A 93 11.57 -14.11 -1.97
N LEU A 94 12.34 -15.14 -2.37
CA LEU A 94 13.14 -15.15 -3.62
C LEU A 94 12.31 -14.89 -4.90
N ASN A 95 11.02 -15.22 -4.87
CA ASN A 95 10.08 -15.01 -5.96
C ASN A 95 9.37 -13.63 -5.89
N GLY A 96 9.82 -12.75 -5.01
CA GLY A 96 9.23 -11.43 -4.74
C GLY A 96 7.86 -11.48 -4.08
N ALA A 97 7.41 -12.64 -3.58
CA ALA A 97 6.10 -12.79 -2.98
C ALA A 97 6.13 -12.58 -1.46
N PHE A 98 5.02 -12.11 -0.91
CA PHE A 98 4.77 -12.03 0.52
C PHE A 98 3.28 -12.32 0.80
N ASP A 99 3.01 -13.14 1.81
CA ASP A 99 1.66 -13.36 2.34
C ASP A 99 1.36 -12.28 3.38
N TYR A 100 0.41 -11.39 3.07
CA TYR A 100 0.03 -10.27 3.93
C TYR A 100 -1.10 -10.60 4.91
N VAL A 101 -1.69 -11.80 4.83
CA VAL A 101 -2.88 -12.18 5.58
C VAL A 101 -2.54 -13.17 6.69
N SER A 102 -1.81 -14.24 6.39
CA SER A 102 -1.50 -15.27 7.38
C SER A 102 -0.63 -14.71 8.50
N VAL A 103 -0.95 -15.05 9.75
CA VAL A 103 -0.16 -14.66 10.93
C VAL A 103 0.20 -15.89 11.75
N THR A 104 1.34 -15.85 12.44
CA THR A 104 1.79 -16.92 13.34
C THR A 104 1.14 -16.80 14.71
N GLU A 105 1.23 -17.86 15.51
CA GLU A 105 0.88 -17.80 16.93
C GLU A 105 1.65 -16.66 17.63
N GLY A 106 0.95 -15.89 18.47
CA GLY A 106 1.48 -14.69 19.12
C GLY A 106 1.08 -13.37 18.48
N ASN A 107 0.32 -13.40 17.38
CA ASN A 107 -0.32 -12.19 16.85
C ASN A 107 -1.31 -11.61 17.88
N ALA A 108 -1.17 -10.34 18.24
CA ALA A 108 -2.00 -9.71 19.27
C ALA A 108 -3.49 -9.59 18.89
N LEU A 109 -3.85 -9.87 17.64
CA LEU A 109 -5.21 -9.74 17.10
C LEU A 109 -5.86 -11.10 16.80
N VAL A 110 -5.07 -12.20 16.77
CA VAL A 110 -5.55 -13.54 16.43
C VAL A 110 -5.17 -14.52 17.53
N GLY A 111 -6.14 -15.26 18.06
CA GLY A 111 -5.89 -16.23 19.13
C GLY A 111 -5.62 -15.58 20.50
N LYS A 112 -6.20 -14.41 20.76
CA LYS A 112 -6.11 -13.75 22.08
C LYS A 112 -6.71 -14.68 23.14
N ASP A 113 -5.78 -15.20 23.94
CA ASP A 113 -5.96 -15.89 25.20
C ASP A 113 -6.12 -17.42 25.09
N ARG A 114 -5.04 -18.15 25.42
CA ARG A 114 -5.01 -19.62 25.54
C ARG A 114 -5.87 -20.12 26.72
N PHE A 115 -6.41 -19.21 27.52
CA PHE A 115 -7.27 -19.48 28.68
C PHE A 115 -8.68 -18.87 28.57
N SER A 116 -8.98 -18.05 27.55
CA SER A 116 -10.35 -17.59 27.28
C SER A 116 -11.05 -18.55 26.32
N SER A 117 -12.34 -18.79 26.55
CA SER A 117 -13.22 -19.50 25.61
C SER A 117 -13.49 -18.75 24.29
N ASP A 118 -13.15 -17.47 24.20
CA ASP A 118 -13.41 -16.59 23.05
C ASP A 118 -12.23 -16.52 22.05
N GLN A 119 -11.67 -17.67 21.69
CA GLN A 119 -10.59 -17.74 20.71
C GLN A 119 -11.14 -17.50 19.28
N LYS A 120 -11.08 -16.26 18.79
CA LYS A 120 -11.42 -15.97 17.39
C LYS A 120 -10.39 -16.61 16.44
N SER A 121 -10.89 -17.38 15.47
CA SER A 121 -10.08 -17.89 14.36
C SER A 121 -9.56 -16.74 13.50
N LEU A 122 -8.45 -16.96 12.79
CA LEU A 122 -7.94 -16.03 11.78
C LEU A 122 -9.05 -15.59 10.80
N SER A 123 -9.88 -16.55 10.38
CA SER A 123 -11.00 -16.30 9.48
C SER A 123 -12.06 -15.36 10.08
N ASP A 124 -12.32 -15.46 11.39
CA ASP A 124 -13.28 -14.58 12.07
C ASP A 124 -12.73 -13.16 12.21
N VAL A 125 -11.44 -13.04 12.51
CA VAL A 125 -10.76 -11.74 12.61
C VAL A 125 -10.75 -11.03 11.25
N ILE A 126 -10.46 -11.75 10.16
CA ILE A 126 -10.44 -11.18 8.81
C ILE A 126 -11.81 -10.64 8.39
N LYS A 127 -12.91 -11.30 8.77
CA LYS A 127 -14.28 -10.81 8.47
C LYS A 127 -14.58 -9.45 9.09
N ASP A 128 -13.94 -9.14 10.23
CA ASP A 128 -14.10 -7.87 10.92
C ASP A 128 -13.18 -6.75 10.36
N ILE A 129 -12.24 -7.08 9.46
CA ILE A 129 -11.35 -6.12 8.81
C ILE A 129 -12.09 -5.39 7.68
N ALA A 130 -11.97 -4.06 7.65
CA ALA A 130 -12.46 -3.20 6.58
C ALA A 130 -11.44 -3.00 5.46
N GLY A 131 -10.16 -3.18 5.73
CA GLY A 131 -9.09 -3.12 4.74
C GLY A 131 -7.69 -3.16 5.36
N PHE A 132 -6.70 -3.36 4.51
CA PHE A 132 -5.28 -3.37 4.84
C PHE A 132 -4.57 -2.17 4.20
N SER A 133 -3.55 -1.67 4.90
CA SER A 133 -2.57 -0.72 4.37
C SER A 133 -1.19 -1.36 4.45
N ILE A 134 -0.51 -1.49 3.31
CA ILE A 134 0.70 -2.28 3.15
C ILE A 134 1.82 -1.37 2.63
N LEU A 135 2.83 -1.15 3.47
CA LEU A 135 4.07 -0.48 3.09
C LEU A 135 5.04 -1.50 2.48
N PHE A 136 5.66 -1.12 1.37
CA PHE A 136 6.78 -1.81 0.74
C PHE A 136 7.98 -0.89 0.75
N LEU A 137 9.13 -1.36 1.23
CA LEU A 137 10.36 -0.59 1.34
C LEU A 137 11.55 -1.40 0.81
N SER A 138 12.22 -0.87 -0.20
CA SER A 138 13.52 -1.33 -0.72
C SER A 138 14.52 -0.18 -0.59
N GLU A 139 15.71 -0.46 -0.08
CA GLU A 139 16.79 0.53 0.00
C GLU A 139 17.20 1.05 -1.38
N GLN A 140 17.12 0.20 -2.41
CA GLN A 140 17.56 0.51 -3.77
C GLN A 140 16.42 1.02 -4.66
N ASP A 141 15.22 0.47 -4.47
CA ASP A 141 14.07 0.73 -5.36
C ASP A 141 13.01 1.66 -4.74
N GLY A 142 13.24 2.16 -3.53
CA GLY A 142 12.37 3.12 -2.84
C GLY A 142 11.18 2.46 -2.13
N ALA A 143 10.14 3.26 -1.86
CA ALA A 143 9.00 2.84 -1.04
C ALA A 143 7.66 3.15 -1.69
N VAL A 144 6.66 2.30 -1.44
CA VAL A 144 5.28 2.52 -1.86
C VAL A 144 4.30 1.96 -0.84
N VAL A 145 3.18 2.63 -0.64
CA VAL A 145 2.04 2.11 0.14
C VAL A 145 0.92 1.68 -0.80
N LYS A 146 0.31 0.54 -0.53
CA LYS A 146 -0.89 0.07 -1.22
C LYS A 146 -1.98 -0.28 -0.22
N GLU A 147 -3.22 -0.16 -0.65
CA GLU A 147 -4.38 -0.66 0.09
C GLU A 147 -4.84 -1.97 -0.54
N ALA A 148 -5.42 -2.85 0.27
CA ALA A 148 -6.01 -4.11 -0.15
C ALA A 148 -7.25 -4.43 0.68
N TYR A 149 -8.25 -5.05 0.07
CA TYR A 149 -9.39 -5.62 0.77
C TYR A 149 -9.03 -6.96 1.42
N PRO A 150 -9.74 -7.34 2.50
CA PRO A 150 -9.61 -8.70 3.03
C PRO A 150 -10.00 -9.74 1.99
N PRO A 151 -9.33 -10.91 1.96
CA PRO A 151 -9.78 -12.04 1.14
C PRO A 151 -11.23 -12.40 1.47
N SER A 152 -11.99 -12.77 0.44
CA SER A 152 -13.39 -13.21 0.55
C SER A 152 -13.50 -14.63 1.08
#